data_AF-A0A7W2PK88-F1
#
_entry.id   AF-A0A7W2PK88-F1
#
_cell.length_a   1.000
_cell.length_b   1.000
_cell.length_c   1.000
_cell.angle_alpha   90.00
_cell.angle_beta   90.00
_cell.angle_gamma   90.00
#
_symmetry.space_group_name_H-M   'P 1'
#
loop_
_entity.id
_entity.type
_entity.pdbx_description
1 polymer ?
#
loop_
_entity_poly.entity_id
_entity_poly.type
_entity_poly.pdbx_seq_one_letter_code
_entity_poly.pdbx_strand_id
1 'polypeptide(L)'
;MLNFVIYSLKALLTGLWALAIIAVLSLSPLPTDYQFYALTSAGVALLVHFIKFFTTKAKFKKQRGLAMNFVQTMLWGFGYWLPTFKAV
;
A
#
# COMPACT_ATOMS: atom_id res chain seq x y z
N MET A 1 1.59 -21.03 12.19
CA MET A 1 2.78 -20.41 11.56
C MET A 1 2.41 -19.51 10.38
N LEU A 2 1.67 -20.00 9.37
CA LEU A 2 1.24 -19.19 8.20
C LEU A 2 0.46 -17.91 8.57
N ASN A 3 -0.49 -17.97 9.50
CA ASN A 3 -1.23 -16.76 9.92
C ASN A 3 -0.32 -15.70 10.54
N PHE A 4 0.64 -16.09 11.37
CA PHE A 4 1.60 -15.14 11.97
C PHE A 4 2.43 -14.45 10.88
N VAL A 5 2.96 -15.22 9.92
CA VAL A 5 3.70 -14.68 8.77
C VAL A 5 2.84 -13.71 7.96
N ILE A 6 1.57 -14.03 7.72
CA ILE A 6 0.63 -13.16 7.01
C ILE A 6 0.39 -11.85 7.78
N TYR A 7 0.16 -11.91 9.09
CA TYR A 7 -0.05 -10.73 9.92
C TYR A 7 1.21 -9.87 10.02
N SER A 8 2.40 -10.47 10.19
CA SER A 8 3.67 -9.74 10.20
C SER A 8 3.97 -9.07 8.87
N LEU A 9 3.70 -9.75 7.74
CA LEU A 9 3.86 -9.16 6.40
C LEU A 9 2.88 -8.00 6.18
N LYS A 10 1.67 -8.11 6.73
CA LYS A 10 0.70 -7.02 6.77
C LYS A 10 1.13 -5.85 7.67
N ALA A 11 1.75 -6.12 8.82
CA ALA A 11 2.27 -5.04 9.66
C ALA A 11 3.43 -4.31 8.97
N LEU A 12 4.36 -5.07 8.39
CA LEU A 12 5.55 -4.52 7.71
C LEU A 12 5.18 -3.60 6.55
N LEU A 13 4.24 -4.03 5.70
CA LEU A 13 3.88 -3.22 4.54
C LEU A 13 3.01 -2.01 4.92
N THR A 14 2.24 -2.06 6.01
CA THR A 14 1.65 -0.83 6.60
C THR A 14 2.74 0.13 7.08
N GLY A 15 3.76 -0.39 7.77
CA GLY A 15 4.91 0.40 8.24
C GLY A 15 5.70 1.03 7.08
N LEU A 16 5.95 0.26 6.01
CA LEU A 16 6.57 0.77 4.78
C LEU A 16 5.75 1.90 4.16
N TRP A 17 4.43 1.80 4.24
CA TRP A 17 3.54 2.84 3.72
C TRP A 17 3.59 4.13 4.53
N ALA A 18 3.54 4.02 5.86
CA ALA A 18 3.70 5.18 6.75
C ALA A 18 5.06 5.85 6.52
N LEU A 19 6.12 5.06 6.42
CA LEU A 19 7.46 5.54 6.08
C LEU A 19 7.50 6.23 4.72
N ALA A 20 6.85 5.69 3.69
CA ALA A 20 6.79 6.30 2.37
C ALA A 20 6.06 7.65 2.38
N ILE A 21 4.92 7.78 3.09
CA ILE A 21 4.23 9.07 3.24
C ILE A 21 5.13 10.08 3.96
N ILE A 22 5.72 9.68 5.10
CA ILE A 22 6.59 10.55 5.90
C ILE A 22 7.79 11.00 5.07
N ALA A 23 8.39 10.08 4.31
CA ALA A 23 9.52 10.35 3.43
C ALA A 23 9.15 11.35 2.33
N VAL A 24 7.98 11.20 1.70
CA VAL A 24 7.48 12.14 0.68
C VAL A 24 7.19 13.52 1.28
N LEU A 25 6.53 13.57 2.45
CA LEU A 25 6.25 14.84 3.15
C LEU A 25 7.54 15.53 3.62
N SER A 26 8.60 14.76 3.85
CA SER A 26 9.90 15.26 4.30
C SER A 26 10.89 15.49 3.16
N LEU A 27 10.50 15.34 1.89
CA LEU A 27 11.39 15.56 0.73
C LEU A 27 11.99 16.97 0.70
N SER A 28 11.22 17.98 1.09
CA SER A 28 11.64 19.39 1.06
C SER A 28 12.74 19.73 2.09
N PRO A 29 12.65 19.28 3.37
CA PRO A 29 13.75 19.46 4.33
C PRO A 29 14.88 18.42 4.20
N LEU A 30 14.73 17.33 3.45
CA LEU A 30 15.75 16.28 3.36
C LEU A 30 16.95 16.71 2.50
N PRO A 31 18.20 16.44 2.94
CA PRO A 31 19.37 16.61 2.09
C PRO A 31 19.26 15.74 0.83
N THR A 32 19.81 16.20 -0.28
CA THR A 32 19.66 15.57 -1.61
C THR A 32 20.09 14.10 -1.63
N ASP A 33 21.10 13.74 -0.83
CA ASP A 33 21.56 12.35 -0.67
C ASP A 33 20.46 11.42 -0.12
N TYR A 34 19.59 11.95 0.73
CA TYR A 34 18.48 11.21 1.34
C TYR A 34 17.20 11.27 0.52
N GLN A 35 17.05 12.28 -0.34
CA GLN A 35 15.89 12.39 -1.24
C GLN A 35 15.81 11.21 -2.20
N PHE A 36 16.95 10.68 -2.68
CA PHE A 36 16.96 9.50 -3.54
C PHE A 36 16.40 8.25 -2.83
N TYR A 37 16.75 8.03 -1.56
CA TYR A 37 16.21 6.92 -0.76
C TYR A 37 14.73 7.11 -0.44
N ALA A 38 14.30 8.34 -0.15
CA ALA A 38 12.89 8.69 0.03
C ALA A 38 12.08 8.40 -1.26
N LEU A 39 12.59 8.81 -2.42
CA LEU A 39 11.95 8.57 -3.71
C LEU A 39 11.90 7.08 -4.05
N THR A 40 12.99 6.36 -3.78
CA THR A 40 13.09 4.91 -4.01
C THR A 40 12.09 4.15 -3.13
N SER A 41 12.00 4.48 -1.84
CA SER A 41 11.04 3.85 -0.93
C SER A 41 9.58 4.13 -1.32
N ALA A 42 9.27 5.37 -1.74
CA ALA A 42 7.96 5.71 -2.30
C ALA A 42 7.66 4.90 -3.58
N GLY A 43 8.64 4.75 -4.48
CA GLY A 43 8.52 3.94 -5.69
C GLY A 43 8.25 2.46 -5.39
N VAL A 44 8.96 1.88 -4.43
CA VAL A 44 8.74 0.49 -3.99
C VAL A 44 7.34 0.31 -3.40
N ALA A 45 6.89 1.24 -2.54
CA ALA A 45 5.54 1.20 -1.98
C ALA A 45 4.45 1.24 -3.08
N LEU A 46 4.66 2.09 -4.10
CA LEU A 46 3.76 2.23 -5.24
C LEU A 46 3.73 0.97 -6.12
N LEU A 47 4.90 0.34 -6.35
CA LEU A 47 5.01 -0.91 -7.10
C LEU A 47 4.28 -2.07 -6.40
N VAL A 48 4.43 -2.19 -5.07
CA VAL A 48 3.70 -3.22 -4.30
C VAL A 48 2.20 -3.00 -4.40
N HIS A 49 1.74 -1.75 -4.33
CA HIS A 49 0.33 -1.42 -4.55
C HIS A 49 -0.15 -1.70 -5.96
N PHE A 50 0.69 -1.50 -6.97
CA PHE A 50 0.39 -1.83 -8.36
C PHE A 50 0.19 -3.34 -8.55
N ILE A 51 1.06 -4.18 -7.98
CA ILE A 51 0.90 -5.64 -8.04
C ILE A 51 -0.39 -6.07 -7.31
N LYS A 52 -0.67 -5.46 -6.15
CA LYS A 52 -1.88 -5.75 -5.38
C LYS A 52 -3.16 -5.29 -6.10
N PHE A 53 -3.09 -4.21 -6.89
CA PHE A 53 -4.19 -3.77 -7.74
C PHE A 53 -4.60 -4.87 -8.72
N PHE A 54 -3.66 -5.50 -9.43
CA PHE A 54 -4.00 -6.54 -10.40
C PHE A 54 -4.65 -7.77 -9.74
N THR A 55 -4.10 -8.23 -8.61
CA THR A 55 -4.65 -9.38 -7.88
C THR A 55 -6.05 -9.09 -7.32
N THR A 56 -6.27 -7.87 -6.80
CA THR A 56 -7.56 -7.47 -6.22
C THR A 56 -8.59 -7.17 -7.30
N LYS A 57 -8.21 -6.48 -8.38
CA LYS A 57 -9.08 -6.18 -9.53
C LYS A 57 -9.62 -7.45 -10.17
N ALA A 58 -8.77 -8.47 -10.36
CA ALA A 58 -9.19 -9.77 -10.89
C ALA A 58 -10.22 -10.45 -9.99
N LYS A 59 -9.99 -10.43 -8.67
CA LYS A 59 -10.89 -11.00 -7.67
C LYS A 59 -12.22 -10.24 -7.56
N PHE A 60 -12.18 -8.91 -7.55
CA PHE A 60 -13.37 -8.04 -7.46
C PHE A 60 -14.23 -8.12 -8.72
N LYS A 61 -13.63 -8.11 -9.91
CA LYS A 61 -14.34 -8.30 -11.19
C LYS A 61 -15.09 -9.64 -11.19
N LYS A 62 -14.46 -10.69 -10.66
CA LYS A 62 -15.06 -12.04 -10.57
C LYS A 62 -16.19 -12.13 -9.54
N GLN A 63 -16.13 -11.36 -8.44
CA GLN A 63 -17.11 -11.45 -7.35
C GLN A 63 -18.28 -10.47 -7.44
N ARG A 64 -18.07 -9.24 -7.95
CA ARG A 64 -19.10 -8.18 -7.94
C ARG A 64 -19.46 -7.64 -9.32
N GLY A 65 -18.84 -8.12 -10.41
CA GLY A 65 -19.09 -7.64 -11.77
C GLY A 65 -18.69 -6.18 -12.04
N LEU A 66 -18.29 -5.44 -11.01
CA LEU A 66 -17.88 -4.04 -11.08
C LEU A 66 -16.40 -3.90 -11.42
N ALA A 67 -16.09 -3.05 -12.40
CA ALA A 67 -14.73 -2.67 -12.73
C ALA A 67 -14.27 -1.55 -11.77
N MET A 68 -13.43 -1.89 -10.80
CA MET A 68 -12.78 -0.87 -9.96
C MET A 68 -11.61 -0.23 -10.70
N ASN A 69 -11.55 1.10 -10.64
CA ASN A 69 -10.42 1.85 -11.16
C ASN A 69 -9.22 1.78 -10.21
N PHE A 70 -8.04 2.11 -10.72
CA PHE A 70 -6.77 2.06 -9.97
C PHE A 70 -6.83 2.83 -8.65
N VAL A 71 -7.34 4.07 -8.70
CA VAL A 71 -7.49 4.94 -7.52
C VAL A 71 -8.48 4.35 -6.51
N GLN A 72 -9.61 3.80 -6.97
CA GLN A 72 -10.59 3.17 -6.08
C GLN A 72 -10.02 1.94 -5.39
N THR A 73 -9.16 1.18 -6.08
CA THR A 73 -8.51 0.00 -5.51
C THR A 73 -7.35 0.37 -4.61
N MET A 74 -6.67 1.49 -4.86
CA MET A 74 -5.71 2.10 -3.94
C MET A 74 -6.41 2.49 -2.63
N LEU A 75 -7.54 3.20 -2.69
CA LEU A 75 -8.33 3.59 -1.50
C LEU A 75 -8.91 2.39 -0.76
N TRP A 76 -9.49 1.42 -1.48
CA TRP A 76 -9.99 0.17 -0.88
C TRP A 76 -8.89 -0.71 -0.34
N GLY A 77 -7.77 -0.80 -1.05
CA GLY A 77 -6.56 -1.48 -0.60
C GLY A 77 -6.06 -0.84 0.69
N PHE A 78 -6.07 0.49 0.78
CA PHE A 78 -5.67 1.22 1.97
C PHE A 78 -6.59 0.94 3.16
N GLY A 79 -7.91 1.04 2.97
CA GLY A 79 -8.91 0.73 4.00
C GLY A 79 -8.88 -0.73 4.48
N TYR A 80 -8.53 -1.67 3.59
CA TYR A 80 -8.41 -3.10 3.94
C TYR A 80 -7.09 -3.44 4.69
N TRP A 81 -6.11 -2.54 4.70
CA TRP A 81 -4.81 -2.71 5.35
C TRP A 81 -4.74 -2.09 6.74
N LEU A 82 -5.54 -1.05 7.02
CA LEU A 82 -5.71 -0.52 8.37
C LEU A 82 -6.33 -1.62 9.26
N PRO A 83 -5.68 -2.04 10.37
CA PRO A 83 -6.22 -3.06 11.28
C PRO A 83 -7.54 -2.67 11.97
N THR A 84 -8.16 -1.55 11.61
CA THR A 84 -9.17 -0.85 12.42
C THR A 84 -10.54 -0.67 11.77
N PHE A 85 -10.78 -1.14 10.54
CA PHE A 85 -12.15 -1.12 10.00
C PHE A 85 -12.66 -2.52 9.72
N LYS A 86 -13.15 -3.15 10.79
CA LYS A 86 -14.31 -4.03 10.70
C LYS A 86 -15.50 -3.14 10.31
N ALA A 87 -15.61 -2.79 9.04
CA ALA A 87 -16.78 -2.09 8.54
C ALA A 87 -17.95 -3.07 8.63
N VAL A 88 -18.91 -2.70 9.47
CA VAL A 88 -20.27 -3.25 9.56
C VAL A 88 -20.87 -3.41 8.16
#